data_AF-E6KT43-F1
#
_entry.id   AF-E6KT43-F1
#
_cell.length_a   1.000
_cell.length_b   1.000
_cell.length_c   1.000
_cell.angle_alpha   90.00
_cell.angle_beta   90.00
_cell.angle_gamma   90.00
#
_symmetry.space_group_name_H-M   'P 1'
#
loop_
_entity.id
_entity.type
_entity.pdbx_description
1 polymer ?
#
loop_
_entity_poly.entity_id
_entity_poly.type
_entity_poly.pdbx_seq_one_letter_code
_entity_poly.pdbx_strand_id
1 'polypeptide(L)'
;MSRPAWCCSVSLDRCDRCDLLVGLEGFHLMSAVRFPDALVLDIESCDRCAGCPGCGVIAQGHGRVVVEVIDACWAGVPVRIRWFKRRWMCRVTTCQTVTFLEHSEKVCAPRARLGVRAIRWAIRQLRFEGATILGLARQLGTTWNTVWSHVKPCLQAASDDPARFAGVRVLGVDERRVEPTGPTPPGPA
;
A
#
# COMPACT_ATOMS: atom_id res chain seq x y z
N MET A 1 25.85 22.51 -26.13
CA MET A 1 26.14 22.33 -24.69
C MET A 1 24.83 22.16 -23.95
N SER A 2 24.44 20.92 -23.66
CA SER A 2 23.32 20.60 -22.76
C SER A 2 23.77 19.46 -21.87
N ARG A 3 23.87 19.75 -20.57
CA ARG A 3 24.47 18.90 -19.54
C ARG A 3 23.81 17.51 -19.55
N PRO A 4 24.58 16.41 -19.42
CA PRO A 4 23.98 15.09 -19.24
C PRO A 4 23.15 15.10 -17.95
N ALA A 5 21.97 14.49 -18.00
CA ALA A 5 21.16 14.20 -16.83
C ALA A 5 22.10 13.56 -15.79
N TRP A 6 22.24 14.20 -14.64
CA TRP A 6 23.15 13.77 -13.59
C TRP A 6 22.80 12.33 -13.22
N CYS A 7 23.65 11.38 -13.61
CA CYS A 7 23.61 10.02 -13.08
C CYS A 7 23.59 10.12 -11.55
N CYS A 8 22.63 9.47 -10.89
CA CYS A 8 22.68 9.34 -9.43
C CYS A 8 24.07 8.79 -9.07
N SER A 9 24.75 9.40 -8.10
CA SER A 9 26.00 8.83 -7.59
C SER A 9 25.69 7.44 -7.04
N VAL A 10 26.11 6.44 -7.80
CA VAL A 10 25.77 5.04 -7.61
C VAL A 10 26.57 4.49 -6.44
N SER A 11 26.19 4.83 -5.20
CA SER A 11 26.62 4.01 -4.07
C SER A 11 25.69 2.80 -4.01
N LEU A 12 26.20 1.64 -4.47
CA LEU A 12 25.56 0.31 -4.41
C LEU A 12 24.39 0.05 -5.38
N ASP A 13 24.39 0.64 -6.59
CA ASP A 13 23.26 0.58 -7.55
C ASP A 13 21.96 1.21 -7.04
N ARG A 14 22.02 1.97 -5.93
CA ARG A 14 20.86 2.63 -5.34
C ARG A 14 20.82 4.12 -5.67
N CYS A 15 19.63 4.65 -5.93
CA CYS A 15 19.41 6.08 -6.14
C CYS A 15 18.40 6.63 -5.14
N ASP A 16 18.91 7.37 -4.15
CA ASP A 16 18.08 7.98 -3.08
C ASP A 16 16.99 8.91 -3.64
N ARG A 17 17.23 9.59 -4.77
CA ARG A 17 16.22 10.44 -5.40
C ARG A 17 15.05 9.64 -5.97
N CYS A 18 15.33 8.49 -6.58
CA CYS A 18 14.30 7.59 -7.07
C CYS A 18 13.50 7.00 -5.90
N ASP A 19 14.19 6.60 -4.84
CA ASP A 19 13.58 6.02 -3.64
C ASP A 19 12.69 7.05 -2.92
N LEU A 20 13.14 8.31 -2.86
CA LEU A 20 12.34 9.44 -2.36
C LEU A 20 11.04 9.63 -3.15
N LEU A 21 11.10 9.54 -4.49
CA LEU A 21 9.91 9.68 -5.35
C LEU A 21 8.93 8.51 -5.18
N VAL A 22 9.44 7.30 -4.95
CA VAL A 22 8.58 6.16 -4.58
C VAL A 22 7.95 6.40 -3.21
N GLY A 23 8.67 7.00 -2.27
CA GLY A 23 8.15 7.35 -0.95
C GLY A 23 7.87 6.12 -0.06
N LEU A 24 8.59 5.03 -0.29
CA LEU A 24 8.56 3.82 0.54
C LEU A 24 9.89 3.70 1.29
N GLU A 25 9.89 4.20 2.53
CA GLU A 25 11.08 4.15 3.38
C GLU A 25 11.56 2.72 3.63
N GLY A 26 12.87 2.50 3.45
CA GLY A 26 13.49 1.17 3.57
C GLY A 26 13.38 0.32 2.31
N PHE A 27 12.88 0.89 1.20
CA PHE A 27 12.82 0.24 -0.10
C PHE A 27 13.63 1.01 -1.13
N HIS A 28 14.15 0.25 -2.08
CA HIS A 28 14.89 0.75 -3.22
C HIS A 28 14.16 0.44 -4.53
N LEU A 29 14.02 1.45 -5.39
CA LEU A 29 13.49 1.34 -6.75
C LEU A 29 14.55 0.80 -7.71
N MET A 30 14.38 -0.45 -8.13
CA MET A 30 15.28 -1.08 -9.10
C MET A 30 14.96 -0.69 -10.54
N SER A 31 13.67 -0.57 -10.87
CA SER A 31 13.24 -0.22 -12.24
C SER A 31 11.87 0.45 -12.23
N ALA A 32 11.62 1.29 -13.22
CA ALA A 32 10.32 1.87 -13.49
C ALA A 32 10.01 1.75 -14.98
N VAL A 33 8.91 1.09 -15.32
CA VAL A 33 8.49 0.85 -16.70
C VAL A 33 7.10 1.41 -16.92
N ARG A 34 6.97 2.26 -17.93
CA ARG A 34 5.67 2.82 -18.32
C ARG A 34 5.05 1.96 -19.42
N PHE A 35 3.86 1.45 -19.15
CA PHE A 35 2.97 0.84 -20.12
C PHE A 35 1.88 1.85 -20.53
N PRO A 36 1.12 1.59 -21.61
CA PRO A 36 0.04 2.48 -22.05
C PRO A 36 -1.00 2.73 -20.94
N ASP A 37 -1.33 1.71 -20.17
CA ASP A 37 -2.41 1.68 -19.18
C ASP A 37 -1.94 1.61 -17.73
N ALA A 38 -0.63 1.45 -17.46
CA ALA A 38 -0.10 1.33 -16.11
C ALA A 38 1.36 1.81 -15.99
N LEU A 39 1.76 2.17 -14.78
CA LEU A 39 3.15 2.33 -14.37
C LEU A 39 3.55 1.15 -13.48
N VAL A 40 4.61 0.43 -13.85
CA VAL A 40 5.12 -0.71 -13.08
C VAL A 40 6.44 -0.31 -12.42
N LEU A 41 6.53 -0.49 -11.10
CA LEU A 41 7.69 -0.16 -10.28
C LEU A 41 8.25 -1.45 -9.67
N ASP A 42 9.50 -1.78 -9.96
CA ASP A 42 10.21 -2.89 -9.34
C ASP A 42 10.93 -2.39 -8.10
N ILE A 43 10.60 -2.95 -6.94
CA ILE A 43 11.25 -2.57 -5.68
C ILE A 43 11.84 -3.77 -4.95
N GLU A 44 12.90 -3.52 -4.20
CA GLU A 44 13.42 -4.44 -3.19
C GLU A 44 13.58 -3.72 -1.84
N SER A 45 13.63 -4.48 -0.75
CA SER A 45 13.99 -3.93 0.55
C SER A 45 15.47 -3.63 0.65
N CYS A 46 15.78 -2.59 1.42
CA CYS A 46 17.15 -2.21 1.71
C CYS A 46 17.82 -3.19 2.69
N ASP A 47 17.05 -3.76 3.61
CA ASP A 47 17.52 -4.67 4.67
C ASP A 47 17.96 -6.02 4.09
N ARG A 48 19.18 -6.42 4.43
CA ARG A 48 19.81 -7.66 3.94
C ARG A 48 19.80 -8.79 4.97
N CYS A 49 19.19 -8.57 6.13
CA CYS A 49 19.12 -9.54 7.22
C CYS A 49 17.69 -9.64 7.73
N ALA A 50 17.29 -10.85 8.15
CA ALA A 50 16.01 -11.08 8.82
C ALA A 50 16.19 -12.10 9.94
N GLY A 51 15.57 -11.84 11.10
CA GLY A 51 15.46 -12.84 12.16
C GLY A 51 14.37 -13.85 11.83
N CYS A 52 14.57 -15.13 12.18
CA CYS A 52 13.52 -16.12 12.08
C CYS A 52 12.37 -15.77 13.04
N PRO A 53 11.10 -15.71 12.58
CA PRO A 53 9.98 -15.38 13.46
C PRO A 53 9.71 -16.45 14.54
N GLY A 54 10.23 -17.67 14.38
CA GLY A 54 10.07 -18.76 15.35
C GLY A 54 11.12 -18.77 16.47
N CYS A 55 12.40 -18.50 16.16
CA CYS A 55 13.50 -18.62 17.13
C CYS A 55 14.43 -17.41 17.23
N GLY A 56 14.19 -16.34 16.44
CA GLY A 56 14.96 -15.09 16.49
C GLY A 56 16.34 -15.12 15.81
N VAL A 57 16.91 -16.29 15.54
CA VAL A 57 18.22 -16.43 14.87
C VAL A 57 18.19 -15.80 13.47
N ILE A 58 19.31 -15.17 13.08
CA ILE A 58 19.48 -14.59 11.74
C ILE A 58 19.31 -15.69 10.69
N ALA A 59 18.31 -15.52 9.84
CA ALA A 59 17.98 -16.47 8.79
C ALA A 59 18.89 -16.28 7.57
N GLN A 60 19.15 -17.38 6.85
CA GLN A 60 19.95 -17.37 5.62
C GLN A 60 19.06 -17.04 4.42
N GLY A 61 19.57 -16.24 3.49
CA GLY A 61 18.92 -16.02 2.20
C GLY A 61 18.80 -17.34 1.42
N HIS A 62 17.58 -17.71 1.04
CA HIS A 62 17.27 -18.97 0.36
C HIS A 62 16.76 -18.76 -1.08
N GLY A 63 16.22 -17.58 -1.38
CA GLY A 63 15.75 -17.27 -2.72
C GLY A 63 15.00 -15.94 -2.77
N ARG A 64 14.33 -15.68 -3.88
CA ARG A 64 13.46 -14.51 -4.05
C ARG A 64 12.12 -14.91 -4.67
N VAL A 65 11.08 -14.13 -4.39
CA VAL A 65 9.75 -14.25 -4.98
C VAL A 65 9.27 -12.85 -5.33
N VAL A 66 8.68 -12.67 -6.51
CA VAL A 66 8.06 -11.40 -6.89
C VAL A 66 6.58 -11.44 -6.56
N VAL A 67 6.09 -10.40 -5.88
CA VAL A 67 4.67 -10.21 -5.60
C VAL A 67 4.24 -8.87 -6.16
N GLU A 68 3.15 -8.87 -6.92
CA GLU A 68 2.53 -7.65 -7.41
C GLU A 68 1.55 -7.07 -6.38
N VAL A 69 1.66 -5.77 -6.16
CA VAL A 69 0.83 -4.97 -5.25
C VAL A 69 0.28 -3.77 -6.00
N ILE A 70 -1.00 -3.49 -5.83
CA ILE A 70 -1.69 -2.33 -6.37
C ILE A 70 -1.34 -1.11 -5.53
N ASP A 71 -0.79 -0.07 -6.15
CA ASP A 71 -0.40 1.16 -5.48
C ASP A 71 -1.32 2.33 -5.86
N ALA A 72 -1.17 3.46 -5.16
CA ALA A 72 -1.87 4.70 -5.47
C ALA A 72 -1.57 5.16 -6.91
N CYS A 73 -2.59 5.68 -7.60
CA CYS A 73 -2.42 6.18 -8.96
C CYS A 73 -1.42 7.34 -9.03
N TRP A 74 -0.58 7.34 -10.07
CA TRP A 74 0.35 8.44 -10.34
C TRP A 74 -0.16 9.26 -11.52
N ALA A 75 -0.55 10.52 -11.26
CA ALA A 75 -1.10 11.42 -12.29
C ALA A 75 -2.25 10.77 -13.11
N GLY A 76 -3.18 10.10 -12.42
CA GLY A 76 -4.32 9.40 -13.04
C GLY A 76 -4.00 8.03 -13.65
N VAL A 77 -2.75 7.58 -13.58
CA VAL A 77 -2.30 6.30 -14.16
C VAL A 77 -2.26 5.24 -13.05
N PRO A 78 -2.87 4.06 -13.24
CA PRO A 78 -2.74 2.95 -12.30
C PRO A 78 -1.27 2.57 -12.07
N VAL A 79 -0.90 2.34 -10.81
CA VAL A 79 0.47 1.92 -10.45
C VAL A 79 0.45 0.48 -9.91
N ARG A 80 1.42 -0.31 -10.37
CA ARG A 80 1.71 -1.66 -9.87
C ARG A 80 3.12 -1.68 -9.30
N ILE A 81 3.25 -2.10 -8.07
CA ILE A 81 4.55 -2.39 -7.45
C ILE A 81 4.80 -3.89 -7.60
N ARG A 82 5.89 -4.27 -8.28
CA ARG A 82 6.42 -5.63 -8.23
C ARG A 82 7.51 -5.67 -7.16
N TRP A 83 7.17 -6.24 -6.02
CA TRP A 83 8.08 -6.34 -4.90
C TRP A 83 8.85 -7.66 -4.94
N PHE A 84 10.17 -7.57 -5.09
CA PHE A 84 11.10 -8.68 -5.10
C PHE A 84 11.45 -9.09 -3.67
N LYS A 85 10.52 -9.82 -3.04
CA LYS A 85 10.67 -10.34 -1.69
C LYS A 85 11.79 -11.36 -1.59
N ARG A 86 12.55 -11.31 -0.51
CA ARG A 86 13.47 -12.38 -0.13
C ARG A 86 12.70 -13.54 0.50
N ARG A 87 13.15 -14.75 0.20
CA ARG A 87 12.80 -15.96 0.93
C ARG A 87 13.96 -16.29 1.85
N TRP A 88 13.64 -16.48 3.12
CA TRP A 88 14.58 -16.77 4.19
C TRP A 88 14.43 -18.22 4.64
N MET A 89 15.53 -18.82 5.10
CA MET A 89 15.57 -20.15 5.69
C MET A 89 16.20 -20.08 7.08
N CYS A 90 15.51 -20.63 8.08
CA CYS A 90 16.06 -20.87 9.40
C CYS A 90 16.90 -22.15 9.38
N ARG A 91 18.15 -22.08 9.84
CA ARG A 91 19.07 -23.23 9.91
C ARG A 91 19.04 -23.96 11.24
N VAL A 92 18.25 -23.49 12.20
CA VAL A 92 18.05 -24.18 13.48
C VAL A 92 17.18 -25.41 13.24
N THR A 93 17.74 -26.60 13.44
CA THR A 93 17.10 -27.90 13.15
C THR A 93 15.83 -28.15 13.96
N THR A 94 15.72 -27.55 15.15
CA THR A 94 14.55 -27.65 16.04
C THR A 94 13.46 -26.62 15.76
N CYS A 95 13.70 -25.65 14.87
CA CYS A 95 12.73 -24.59 14.58
C CYS A 95 11.70 -25.01 13.53
N GLN A 96 10.41 -24.90 13.86
CA GLN A 96 9.31 -25.29 12.96
C GLN A 96 9.11 -24.35 11.76
N THR A 97 9.59 -23.10 11.81
CA THR A 97 9.36 -22.13 10.74
C THR A 97 10.01 -22.55 9.42
N VAL A 98 11.19 -23.19 9.45
CA VAL A 98 12.00 -23.67 8.31
C VAL A 98 12.27 -22.63 7.22
N THR A 99 11.26 -22.19 6.46
CA THR A 99 11.34 -21.09 5.50
C THR A 99 10.22 -20.07 5.70
N PHE A 100 10.51 -18.80 5.45
CA PHE A 100 9.51 -17.74 5.50
C PHE A 100 9.80 -16.68 4.44
N LEU A 101 8.77 -15.92 4.06
CA LEU A 101 8.88 -14.82 3.14
C LEU A 101 9.05 -13.51 3.89
N GLU A 102 9.81 -12.62 3.28
CA GLU A 102 9.86 -11.23 3.69
C GLU A 102 8.47 -10.59 3.71
N HIS A 103 8.23 -9.79 4.75
CA HIS A 103 6.98 -9.07 4.96
C HIS A 103 7.26 -7.65 5.45
N SER A 104 6.37 -6.73 5.11
CA SER A 104 6.47 -5.31 5.44
C SER A 104 5.09 -4.69 5.35
N GLU A 105 4.58 -4.26 6.49
CA GLU A 105 3.31 -3.55 6.59
C GLU A 105 3.34 -2.18 5.89
N LYS A 106 4.53 -1.63 5.61
CA LYS A 106 4.68 -0.39 4.85
C LYS A 106 4.20 -0.54 3.40
N VAL A 107 4.34 -1.73 2.81
CA VAL A 107 3.92 -2.01 1.42
C VAL A 107 2.48 -2.50 1.39
N CYS A 108 2.19 -3.65 2.00
CA CYS A 108 0.84 -4.21 2.10
C CYS A 108 0.68 -5.14 3.31
N ALA A 109 -0.56 -5.30 3.75
CA ALA A 109 -0.90 -6.31 4.77
C ALA A 109 -0.58 -7.74 4.28
N PRO A 110 -0.33 -8.71 5.18
CA PRO A 110 -0.06 -10.09 4.79
C PRO A 110 -1.13 -10.62 3.81
N ARG A 111 -0.66 -11.18 2.68
CA ARG A 111 -1.51 -11.74 1.58
C ARG A 111 -2.41 -10.72 0.86
N ALA A 112 -2.43 -9.45 1.28
CA ALA A 112 -3.16 -8.40 0.58
C ALA A 112 -2.45 -8.04 -0.73
N ARG A 113 -3.26 -7.73 -1.74
CA ARG A 113 -2.78 -7.21 -3.03
C ARG A 113 -2.94 -5.70 -3.15
N LEU A 114 -3.72 -5.06 -2.26
CA LEU A 114 -3.86 -3.61 -2.20
C LEU A 114 -2.83 -3.03 -1.24
N GLY A 115 -2.03 -2.08 -1.72
CA GLY A 115 -0.98 -1.44 -0.95
C GLY A 115 -1.53 -0.42 0.06
N VAL A 116 -0.77 -0.18 1.13
CA VAL A 116 -1.17 0.79 2.18
C VAL A 116 -1.31 2.20 1.63
N ARG A 117 -0.44 2.58 0.69
CA ARG A 117 -0.51 3.85 -0.03
C ARG A 117 -1.79 3.96 -0.88
N ALA A 118 -2.19 2.91 -1.58
CA ALA A 118 -3.45 2.87 -2.33
C ALA A 118 -4.66 3.05 -1.41
N ILE A 119 -4.66 2.41 -0.24
CA ILE A 119 -5.73 2.56 0.77
C ILE A 119 -5.80 4.02 1.27
N ARG A 120 -4.66 4.59 1.66
CA ARG A 120 -4.59 5.99 2.11
C ARG A 120 -5.05 6.97 1.04
N TRP A 121 -4.62 6.75 -0.20
CA TRP A 121 -5.05 7.53 -1.35
C TRP A 121 -6.56 7.42 -1.57
N ALA A 122 -7.12 6.21 -1.56
CA ALA A 122 -8.55 5.97 -1.72
C ALA A 122 -9.37 6.70 -0.64
N ILE A 123 -8.96 6.62 0.63
CA ILE A 123 -9.60 7.35 1.74
C ILE A 123 -9.57 8.86 1.50
N ARG A 124 -8.45 9.41 1.02
CA ARG A 124 -8.36 10.84 0.69
C ARG A 124 -9.33 11.22 -0.43
N GLN A 125 -9.39 10.43 -1.50
CA GLN A 125 -10.32 10.68 -2.62
C GLN A 125 -11.79 10.64 -2.18
N LEU A 126 -12.16 9.69 -1.31
CA LEU A 126 -13.50 9.63 -0.72
C LEU A 126 -13.82 10.87 0.12
N ARG A 127 -12.86 11.33 0.93
CA ARG A 127 -13.08 12.43 1.88
C ARG A 127 -13.14 13.80 1.22
N PHE A 128 -12.30 14.05 0.21
CA PHE A 128 -12.10 15.41 -0.31
C PHE A 128 -12.60 15.60 -1.75
N GLU A 129 -12.68 14.53 -2.55
CA GLU A 129 -13.01 14.64 -3.98
C GLU A 129 -14.40 14.08 -4.32
N GLY A 130 -15.15 13.61 -3.31
CA GLY A 130 -16.48 13.00 -3.52
C GLY A 130 -16.45 11.73 -4.39
N ALA A 131 -15.30 11.05 -4.45
CA ALA A 131 -15.15 9.86 -5.27
C ALA A 131 -16.08 8.72 -4.81
N THR A 132 -16.44 7.82 -5.73
CA THR A 132 -17.16 6.59 -5.40
C THR A 132 -16.21 5.40 -5.36
N ILE A 133 -16.51 4.38 -4.54
CA ILE A 133 -15.68 3.16 -4.47
C ILE A 133 -15.55 2.50 -5.86
N LEU A 134 -16.62 2.52 -6.66
CA LEU A 134 -16.57 1.99 -8.03
C LEU A 134 -15.65 2.82 -8.94
N GLY A 135 -15.67 4.15 -8.81
CA GLY A 135 -14.74 5.04 -9.51
C GLY A 135 -13.28 4.76 -9.12
N LEU A 136 -13.02 4.59 -7.82
CA LEU A 136 -11.68 4.26 -7.32
C LEU A 136 -11.20 2.89 -7.79
N ALA A 137 -12.09 1.89 -7.80
CA ALA A 137 -11.77 0.56 -8.31
C ALA A 137 -11.36 0.61 -9.78
N ARG A 138 -12.04 1.41 -10.61
CA ARG A 138 -11.66 1.65 -12.02
C ARG A 138 -10.30 2.34 -12.14
N GLN A 139 -10.06 3.40 -11.37
CA GLN A 139 -8.77 4.13 -11.40
C GLN A 139 -7.60 3.26 -10.94
N LEU A 140 -7.82 2.36 -9.97
CA LEU A 140 -6.82 1.40 -9.49
C LEU A 140 -6.71 0.15 -10.37
N GLY A 141 -7.59 -0.02 -11.37
CA GLY A 141 -7.66 -1.23 -12.20
C GLY A 141 -7.94 -2.50 -11.38
N THR A 142 -8.86 -2.44 -10.43
CA THR A 142 -9.22 -3.56 -9.55
C THR A 142 -10.73 -3.65 -9.33
N THR A 143 -11.16 -4.55 -8.45
CA THR A 143 -12.58 -4.76 -8.15
C THR A 143 -13.05 -3.89 -7.00
N TRP A 144 -14.35 -3.55 -7.02
CA TRP A 144 -15.01 -2.84 -5.93
C TRP A 144 -14.80 -3.55 -4.58
N ASN A 145 -14.95 -4.88 -4.55
CA ASN A 145 -14.78 -5.69 -3.34
C ASN A 145 -13.37 -5.57 -2.77
N THR A 146 -12.34 -5.58 -3.62
CA THR A 146 -10.94 -5.41 -3.20
C THR A 146 -10.70 -4.05 -2.56
N VAL A 147 -11.23 -2.97 -3.15
CA VAL A 147 -11.09 -1.62 -2.55
C VAL A 147 -11.85 -1.56 -1.23
N TRP A 148 -13.12 -1.96 -1.23
CA TRP A 148 -13.99 -1.80 -0.07
C TRP A 148 -13.56 -2.62 1.14
N SER A 149 -13.12 -3.87 0.95
CA SER A 149 -12.69 -4.75 2.05
C SER A 149 -11.50 -4.19 2.82
N HIS A 150 -10.66 -3.38 2.17
CA HIS A 150 -9.50 -2.75 2.79
C HIS A 150 -9.79 -1.32 3.28
N VAL A 151 -10.64 -0.56 2.59
CA VAL A 151 -10.97 0.83 2.97
C VAL A 151 -11.97 0.88 4.14
N LYS A 152 -13.01 0.03 4.12
CA LYS A 152 -14.06 0.03 5.14
C LYS A 152 -13.51 -0.11 6.57
N PRO A 153 -12.60 -1.06 6.88
CA PRO A 153 -12.07 -1.20 8.24
C PRO A 153 -11.31 0.05 8.71
N CYS A 154 -10.56 0.72 7.82
CA CYS A 154 -9.85 1.95 8.17
C CYS A 154 -10.81 3.11 8.47
N LEU A 155 -11.89 3.25 7.69
CA LEU A 155 -12.91 4.26 7.95
C LEU A 155 -13.68 3.96 9.24
N GLN A 156 -14.00 2.69 9.49
CA GLN A 156 -14.66 2.25 10.71
C GLN A 156 -13.78 2.50 11.93
N ALA A 157 -12.50 2.13 11.89
CA ALA A 157 -11.55 2.40 12.97
C ALA A 157 -11.39 3.90 13.26
N ALA A 158 -11.31 4.74 12.22
CA ALA A 158 -11.24 6.19 12.39
C ALA A 158 -12.54 6.79 12.95
N SER A 159 -13.69 6.17 12.62
CA SER A 159 -14.97 6.52 13.22
C SER A 159 -15.01 6.09 14.68
N ASP A 160 -14.65 4.85 15.00
CA ASP A 160 -14.79 4.28 16.34
C ASP A 160 -13.72 4.76 17.33
N ASP A 161 -12.70 5.48 16.87
CA ASP A 161 -11.66 6.05 17.71
C ASP A 161 -12.25 7.02 18.76
N PRO A 162 -12.21 6.68 20.07
CA PRO A 162 -12.74 7.55 21.12
C PRO A 162 -11.94 8.85 21.24
N ALA A 163 -10.69 8.90 20.78
CA ALA A 163 -9.86 10.09 20.79
C ALA A 163 -10.11 11.00 19.58
N ARG A 164 -11.06 10.69 18.67
CA ARG A 164 -11.33 11.49 17.46
C ARG A 164 -11.72 12.95 17.72
N PHE A 165 -12.14 13.26 18.95
CA PHE A 165 -12.46 14.61 19.40
C PHE A 165 -11.51 15.14 20.48
N ALA A 166 -10.39 14.45 20.75
CA ALA A 166 -9.43 14.90 21.76
C ALA A 166 -8.92 16.31 21.43
N GLY A 167 -9.02 17.22 22.40
CA GLY A 167 -8.63 18.62 22.23
C GLY A 167 -9.64 19.51 21.48
N VAL A 168 -10.77 18.96 21.03
CA VAL A 168 -11.86 19.75 20.43
C VAL A 168 -12.67 20.41 21.55
N ARG A 169 -12.73 21.75 21.56
CA ARG A 169 -13.48 22.52 22.57
C ARG A 169 -14.92 22.84 22.16
N VAL A 170 -15.20 22.90 20.87
CA VAL A 170 -16.51 23.27 20.30
C VAL A 170 -16.81 22.34 19.13
N LEU A 171 -18.01 21.75 19.12
CA LEU A 171 -18.50 20.93 18.02
C LEU A 171 -19.52 21.73 17.22
N GLY A 172 -19.26 21.93 15.93
CA GLY A 172 -20.25 22.39 14.98
C GLY A 172 -21.08 21.21 14.49
N VAL A 173 -22.40 21.34 14.53
CA VAL A 173 -23.33 20.36 13.97
C VAL A 173 -23.87 20.91 12.66
N ASP A 174 -23.72 20.15 11.59
CA ASP A 174 -24.30 20.46 10.27
C ASP A 174 -25.29 19.36 9.89
N GLU A 175 -26.43 19.76 9.33
CA GLU A 175 -27.47 18.84 8.91
C GLU A 175 -27.41 18.65 7.39
N ARG A 176 -27.08 17.42 6.96
CA ARG A 176 -27.19 17.02 5.57
C ARG A 176 -28.25 15.95 5.42
N ARG A 177 -29.31 16.27 4.67
CA ARG A 177 -30.29 15.28 4.20
C ARG A 177 -29.67 14.47 3.08
N VAL A 178 -29.73 13.15 3.19
CA VAL A 178 -29.28 12.20 2.16
C VAL A 178 -30.52 11.47 1.67
N GLU A 179 -30.83 11.62 0.41
CA GLU A 179 -31.95 10.92 -0.22
C GLU A 179 -31.50 9.50 -0.60
N PRO A 180 -32.24 8.45 -0.19
CA PRO A 180 -31.92 7.09 -0.61
C PRO A 180 -32.03 6.94 -2.12
N THR A 181 -31.03 6.32 -2.77
CA THR A 181 -31.17 5.86 -4.16
C THR A 181 -31.99 4.57 -4.19
N GLY A 182 -33.28 4.68 -3.95
CA GLY A 182 -34.24 3.57 -3.96
C GLY A 182 -35.62 4.02 -3.49
N PRO A 183 -36.70 3.32 -3.85
CA PRO A 183 -38.04 3.67 -3.38
C PRO A 183 -38.07 3.62 -1.84
N THR A 184 -38.65 4.64 -1.23
CA THR A 184 -38.91 4.66 0.22
C THR A 184 -39.69 3.40 0.59
N PRO A 185 -39.21 2.57 1.54
CA PRO A 185 -39.98 1.44 2.02
C PRO A 185 -41.35 1.95 2.50
N PRO A 186 -42.46 1.28 2.17
CA PRO A 186 -43.75 1.65 2.73
C PRO A 186 -43.64 1.67 4.26
N GLY A 187 -44.12 2.74 4.87
CA GLY A 187 -44.13 2.88 6.33
C GLY A 187 -44.92 1.75 6.99
N PRO A 188 -44.70 1.48 8.29
CA PRO A 188 -45.50 0.52 9.02
C PRO A 188 -46.99 0.91 8.97
N ALA A 189 -47.85 -0.09 8.72
CA ALA A 189 -49.31 0.05 8.68
C ALA A 189 -49.89 0.35 10.07
#